data_AF-A0A7S3MAT1-F1
#
_entry.id   AF-A0A7S3MAT1-F1
#
_cell.length_a   1.000
_cell.length_b   1.000
_cell.length_c   1.000
_cell.angle_alpha   90.00
_cell.angle_beta   90.00
_cell.angle_gamma   90.00
#
_symmetry.space_group_name_H-M   'P 1'
#
loop_
_entity.id
_entity.type
_entity.pdbx_description
1 polymer ?
#
loop_
_entity_poly.entity_id
_entity_poly.type
_entity_poly.pdbx_seq_one_letter_code
_entity_poly.pdbx_strand_id
1 'polypeptide(L)'
;LVRSVLNSYTSDSFVVSSTSQRHSKIKNYTARVSGASQLSDHEALIDMANQFLLRNEKEANVNMALEDLEDHFKQCRLDGIPAIIVLEDFHAFAKRNRQTLIYTLLDL
;
A
#
# COMPACT_ATOMS: atom_id res chain seq x y z
N LEU A 1 -29.58 -29.94 -15.91
CA LEU A 1 -30.28 -29.02 -14.99
C LEU A 1 -29.41 -28.60 -13.79
N VAL A 2 -28.85 -29.53 -13.00
CA VAL A 2 -28.01 -29.18 -11.82
C VAL A 2 -26.74 -28.37 -12.15
N ARG A 3 -26.08 -28.64 -13.29
CA ARG A 3 -24.90 -27.87 -13.73
C ARG A 3 -25.20 -26.40 -14.13
N SER A 4 -26.45 -26.08 -14.46
CA SER A 4 -26.84 -24.72 -14.86
C SER A 4 -27.12 -23.82 -13.66
N VAL A 5 -27.44 -24.40 -12.49
CA VAL A 5 -27.70 -23.68 -11.24
C VAL A 5 -26.39 -23.35 -10.52
N LEU A 6 -25.38 -24.20 -10.64
CA LEU A 6 -24.04 -23.96 -10.08
C LEU A 6 -23.30 -22.80 -10.76
N ASN A 7 -23.54 -22.57 -12.06
CA ASN A 7 -22.98 -21.41 -12.77
C ASN A 7 -23.64 -20.08 -12.38
N SER A 8 -24.85 -20.10 -11.80
CA SER A 8 -25.56 -18.89 -11.38
C SER A 8 -24.97 -18.26 -10.12
N TYR A 9 -24.27 -19.04 -9.30
CA TYR A 9 -23.67 -18.56 -8.05
C TYR A 9 -22.24 -18.03 -8.21
N THR A 10 -21.62 -18.20 -9.37
CA THR A 10 -20.28 -17.66 -9.66
C THR A 10 -20.29 -16.28 -10.32
N SER A 11 -21.48 -15.72 -10.56
CA SER A 11 -21.67 -14.50 -11.37
C SER A 11 -22.50 -13.45 -10.65
N ASP A 12 -22.11 -13.11 -9.41
CA ASP A 12 -22.58 -11.89 -8.76
C ASP A 12 -21.49 -11.33 -7.82
N SER A 13 -20.61 -10.52 -8.40
CA SER A 13 -19.91 -9.48 -7.66
C SER A 13 -19.86 -8.22 -8.53
N PHE A 14 -20.91 -7.41 -8.36
CA PHE A 14 -20.99 -5.97 -8.60
C PHE A 14 -20.17 -5.41 -9.79
N VAL A 15 -20.86 -5.21 -10.91
CA VAL A 15 -20.42 -4.27 -11.95
C VAL A 15 -20.77 -2.86 -11.47
N VAL A 16 -19.76 -2.10 -11.05
CA VAL A 16 -19.85 -0.64 -10.97
C VAL A 16 -19.20 -0.07 -12.22
N SER A 17 -20.03 0.52 -13.07
CA SER A 17 -19.63 1.13 -14.33
C SER A 17 -18.97 2.50 -14.13
N SER A 18 -17.95 2.77 -14.95
CA SER A 18 -17.38 4.09 -15.34
C SER A 18 -16.84 4.96 -14.20
N THR A 19 -15.54 5.24 -14.10
CA THR A 19 -14.67 5.89 -15.09
C THR A 19 -13.23 5.78 -14.55
N SER A 20 -12.21 5.62 -15.41
CA SER A 20 -10.77 5.54 -15.09
C SER A 20 -10.14 4.14 -15.05
N GLN A 21 -10.03 3.53 -16.22
CA GLN A 21 -9.07 2.46 -16.49
C GLN A 21 -7.63 2.99 -16.38
N ARG A 22 -7.05 3.10 -15.17
CA ARG A 22 -5.61 3.38 -15.01
C ARG A 22 -4.77 2.32 -14.31
N HIS A 23 -5.33 1.39 -13.53
CA HIS A 23 -4.49 0.42 -12.82
C HIS A 23 -5.12 -0.97 -12.77
N SER A 24 -4.77 -1.84 -13.71
CA SER A 24 -4.96 -3.30 -13.61
C SER A 24 -3.75 -3.99 -12.95
N LYS A 25 -3.00 -3.28 -12.09
CA LYS A 25 -2.04 -3.89 -11.18
C LYS A 25 -2.80 -4.28 -9.93
N ILE A 26 -2.66 -5.55 -9.51
CA ILE A 26 -3.19 -6.08 -8.25
C ILE A 26 -2.87 -5.06 -7.15
N LYS A 27 -3.88 -4.41 -6.56
CA LYS A 27 -3.66 -3.49 -5.45
C LYS A 27 -3.11 -4.31 -4.28
N ASN A 28 -1.88 -4.03 -3.86
CA ASN A 28 -1.36 -4.57 -2.61
C ASN A 28 -1.87 -3.70 -1.47
N TYR A 29 -2.36 -4.33 -0.41
CA TYR A 29 -2.78 -3.67 0.84
C TYR A 29 -1.83 -4.00 1.98
N THR A 30 -0.72 -4.66 1.69
CA THR A 30 0.27 -5.08 2.68
C THR A 30 1.65 -4.62 2.25
N ALA A 31 2.36 -3.95 3.14
CA ALA A 31 3.77 -3.59 2.95
C ALA A 31 4.61 -4.12 4.12
N ARG A 32 5.82 -4.58 3.81
CA ARG A 32 6.78 -5.11 4.78
C ARG A 32 8.10 -4.39 4.63
N VAL A 33 8.59 -3.81 5.71
CA VAL A 33 9.82 -3.04 5.72
C VAL A 33 10.71 -3.53 6.87
N SER A 34 11.96 -3.89 6.57
CA SER A 34 12.94 -4.30 7.59
C SER A 34 13.89 -3.15 7.93
N GLY A 35 14.06 -2.91 9.22
CA GLY A 35 15.02 -1.94 9.74
C GLY A 35 16.49 -2.35 9.53
N ALA A 36 16.75 -3.64 9.28
CA ALA A 36 18.08 -4.14 8.97
C ALA A 36 18.48 -3.92 7.50
N SER A 37 17.51 -3.90 6.57
CA SER A 37 17.79 -3.72 5.13
C SER A 37 17.82 -2.24 4.71
N GLN A 38 17.05 -1.39 5.38
CA GLN A 38 16.90 0.02 5.01
C GLN A 38 18.00 0.87 5.65
N LEU A 39 18.68 1.74 4.89
CA LEU A 39 19.73 2.63 5.42
C LEU A 39 19.14 3.91 6.04
N SER A 40 17.95 4.33 5.60
CA SER A 40 17.28 5.54 6.08
C SER A 40 15.76 5.40 6.18
N ASP A 41 15.12 6.30 6.92
CA ASP A 41 13.65 6.33 7.04
C ASP A 41 12.98 6.74 5.73
N HIS A 42 13.68 7.59 4.96
CA HIS A 42 13.24 8.01 3.63
C HIS A 42 13.22 6.86 2.64
N GLU A 43 14.24 6.00 2.68
CA GLU A 43 14.31 4.79 1.86
C GLU A 43 13.20 3.81 2.22
N ALA A 44 12.94 3.62 3.53
CA ALA A 44 11.84 2.81 4.02
C ALA A 44 10.46 3.29 3.55
N LEU A 45 10.22 4.61 3.52
CA LEU A 45 8.98 5.20 2.99
C LEU A 45 8.83 4.97 1.49
N ILE A 46 9.92 5.14 0.73
CA ILE A 46 9.92 4.91 -0.72
C ILE A 46 9.66 3.43 -1.03
N ASP A 47 10.33 2.52 -0.32
CA ASP A 47 10.12 1.08 -0.43
C ASP A 47 8.67 0.70 -0.13
N MET A 48 8.10 1.25 0.95
CA MET A 48 6.70 1.04 1.29
C MET A 48 5.74 1.50 0.18
N ALA A 49 5.92 2.71 -0.35
CA ALA A 49 5.11 3.23 -1.45
C ALA A 49 5.23 2.35 -2.71
N ASN A 50 6.42 1.85 -2.99
CA ASN A 50 6.68 0.94 -4.11
C ASN A 50 5.96 -0.41 -3.93
N GLN A 51 5.93 -0.96 -2.72
CA GLN A 51 5.25 -2.24 -2.43
C GLN A 51 3.73 -2.15 -2.58
N PHE A 52 3.14 -0.99 -2.29
CA PHE A 52 1.74 -0.70 -2.60
C PHE A 52 1.47 -0.47 -4.10
N LEU A 53 2.51 -0.58 -4.94
CA LEU A 53 2.51 -0.48 -6.41
C LEU A 53 2.18 0.92 -6.95
N LEU A 54 2.59 1.97 -6.23
CA LEU A 54 2.27 3.34 -6.61
C LEU A 54 3.20 3.91 -7.72
N ARG A 55 4.37 3.31 -8.01
CA ARG A 55 5.30 3.83 -9.05
C ARG A 55 6.05 2.75 -9.84
N ASN A 56 6.42 3.08 -11.09
CA ASN A 56 7.42 2.37 -11.90
C ASN A 56 8.77 3.09 -11.71
N GLU A 57 9.58 2.61 -10.77
CA GLU A 57 11.06 2.68 -10.58
C GLU A 57 11.91 3.93 -10.93
N LYS A 58 11.45 4.96 -11.64
CA LYS A 58 12.36 5.96 -12.25
C LYS A 58 12.60 7.25 -11.48
N GLU A 59 11.80 7.59 -10.47
CA GLU A 59 12.00 8.84 -9.71
C GLU A 59 11.73 8.63 -8.21
N ALA A 60 12.73 8.11 -7.49
CA ALA A 60 12.69 7.94 -6.05
C ALA A 60 12.72 9.31 -5.34
N ASN A 61 11.55 9.94 -5.18
CA ASN A 61 11.37 11.18 -4.43
C ASN A 61 10.47 10.91 -3.22
N VAL A 62 10.98 11.23 -2.02
CA VAL A 62 10.28 11.03 -0.74
C VAL A 62 8.96 11.77 -0.70
N ASN A 63 8.92 13.02 -1.17
CA ASN A 63 7.70 13.83 -1.09
C ASN A 63 6.56 13.21 -1.91
N MET A 64 6.89 12.65 -3.06
CA MET A 64 5.92 11.92 -3.90
C MET A 64 5.52 10.60 -3.26
N ALA A 65 6.46 9.87 -2.64
CA ALA A 65 6.12 8.65 -1.92
C ALA A 65 5.14 8.92 -0.76
N LEU A 66 5.25 10.07 -0.07
CA LEU A 66 4.31 10.48 0.98
C LEU A 66 2.93 10.80 0.42
N GLU A 67 2.85 11.57 -0.67
CA GLU A 67 1.58 11.88 -1.36
C GLU A 67 0.89 10.59 -1.83
N ASP A 68 1.66 9.68 -2.43
CA ASP A 68 1.17 8.39 -2.89
C ASP A 68 0.63 7.54 -1.70
N LEU A 69 1.35 7.50 -0.58
CA LEU A 69 0.93 6.78 0.63
C LEU A 69 -0.36 7.37 1.22
N GLU A 70 -0.45 8.70 1.31
CA GLU A 70 -1.66 9.39 1.76
C GLU A 70 -2.88 9.02 0.89
N ASP A 71 -2.72 9.09 -0.42
CA ASP A 71 -3.80 8.79 -1.36
C ASP A 71 -4.18 7.31 -1.33
N HIS A 72 -3.20 6.42 -1.14
CA HIS A 72 -3.45 5.00 -0.94
C HIS A 72 -4.25 4.73 0.34
N PHE A 73 -3.91 5.37 1.47
CA PHE A 73 -4.64 5.18 2.71
C PHE A 73 -6.05 5.80 2.68
N LYS A 74 -6.23 6.95 2.04
CA LYS A 74 -7.57 7.51 1.73
C LYS A 74 -8.38 6.52 0.92
N GLN A 75 -7.78 5.90 -0.11
CA GLN A 75 -8.44 4.89 -0.92
C GLN A 75 -8.79 3.64 -0.11
N CYS A 76 -7.89 3.15 0.74
CA CYS A 76 -8.14 2.03 1.64
C CYS A 76 -9.36 2.28 2.54
N ARG A 77 -9.48 3.50 3.07
CA ARG A 77 -10.64 3.91 3.86
C ARG A 77 -11.93 3.93 3.04
N LEU A 78 -11.90 4.37 1.79
CA LEU A 78 -13.05 4.35 0.88
C LEU A 78 -13.45 2.93 0.46
N ASP A 79 -12.46 2.08 0.19
CA ASP A 79 -12.64 0.68 -0.21
C ASP A 79 -13.06 -0.21 0.99
N GLY A 80 -12.93 0.28 2.23
CA GLY A 80 -13.23 -0.45 3.46
C GLY A 80 -12.21 -1.58 3.76
N ILE A 81 -11.04 -1.54 3.12
CA ILE A 81 -9.97 -2.53 3.26
C ILE A 81 -8.81 -1.89 4.02
N PRO A 82 -8.36 -2.46 5.16
CA PRO A 82 -7.25 -1.89 5.91
C PRO A 82 -5.92 -2.11 5.19
N ALA A 83 -5.08 -1.07 5.16
CA ALA A 83 -3.67 -1.23 4.83
C ALA A 83 -2.91 -1.83 6.03
N ILE A 84 -2.09 -2.85 5.80
CA ILE A 84 -1.30 -3.52 6.83
C ILE A 84 0.18 -3.24 6.57
N ILE A 85 0.85 -2.69 7.57
CA ILE A 85 2.28 -2.38 7.50
C ILE A 85 3.00 -3.23 8.53
N VAL A 86 3.97 -4.02 8.07
CA VAL A 86 4.79 -4.90 8.91
C VAL A 86 6.19 -4.29 9.02
N LEU A 87 6.53 -3.81 10.20
CA LEU A 87 7.87 -3.30 10.51
C LEU A 87 8.70 -4.39 11.19
N GLU A 88 9.73 -4.87 10.50
CA GLU A 88 10.72 -5.77 11.07
C GLU A 88 11.90 -4.98 11.63
N ASP A 89 12.54 -5.51 12.66
CA ASP A 89 13.65 -4.83 13.34
C ASP A 89 13.28 -3.41 13.78
N PHE A 90 12.09 -3.23 14.35
CA PHE A 90 11.55 -1.93 14.77
C PHE A 90 12.53 -1.09 15.60
N HIS A 91 13.35 -1.74 16.42
CA HIS A 91 14.39 -1.12 17.23
C HIS A 91 15.42 -0.32 16.39
N ALA A 92 15.66 -0.71 15.13
CA ALA A 92 16.54 0.00 14.23
C ALA A 92 15.94 1.36 13.82
N PHE A 93 14.63 1.43 13.57
CA PHE A 93 13.93 2.69 13.29
C PHE A 93 13.81 3.57 14.54
N ALA A 94 13.53 2.96 15.70
CA ALA A 94 13.42 3.69 16.96
C ALA A 94 14.74 4.34 17.41
N LYS A 95 15.89 3.80 17.01
CA LYS A 95 17.22 4.36 17.34
C LYS A 95 17.67 5.47 16.38
N ARG A 96 16.97 5.69 15.27
CA ARG A 96 17.34 6.72 14.29
C ARG A 96 16.99 8.11 14.78
N ASN A 97 17.75 9.09 14.31
CA ASN A 97 17.47 10.49 14.58
C ASN A 97 16.11 10.89 14.02
N ARG A 98 15.30 11.58 14.83
CA ARG A 98 13.95 12.08 14.51
C ARG A 98 12.85 11.05 14.31
N GLN A 99 13.17 9.75 14.20
CA GLN A 99 12.19 8.65 14.08
C GLN A 99 11.10 8.95 13.03
N THR A 100 11.50 9.57 11.91
CA THR A 100 10.57 10.18 10.94
C THR A 100 9.57 9.15 10.42
N LEU A 101 10.03 7.94 10.10
CA LEU A 101 9.15 6.87 9.62
C LEU A 101 8.03 6.58 10.63
N ILE A 102 8.37 6.45 11.92
CA ILE A 102 7.41 6.09 12.97
C ILE A 102 6.39 7.21 13.15
N TYR A 103 6.85 8.47 13.23
CA TYR A 103 5.94 9.62 13.36
C TYR A 103 5.01 9.75 12.16
N THR A 104 5.53 9.59 10.94
CA THR A 104 4.71 9.66 9.74
C THR A 104 3.63 8.57 9.72
N LEU A 105 3.97 7.33 10.08
CA LEU A 105 2.98 6.24 10.11
C LEU A 105 1.90 6.40 11.18
N LEU A 106 2.17 7.14 12.25
CA LEU A 106 1.20 7.40 13.32
C LEU A 106 0.30 8.61 13.05
N ASP A 107 0.72 9.49 12.15
CA ASP A 107 -0.02 10.71 11.78
C ASP A 107 -1.00 10.47 10.61
N LEU A 108 -0.67 9.50 9.74
CA LEU A 108 -1.42 9.16 8.51
C LEU A 108 -2.75 8.43 8.74
#